data_AF-F0GKA0-F1
#
_entry.id   AF-F0GKA0-F1
#
_cell.length_a   1.000
_cell.length_b   1.000
_cell.length_c   1.000
_cell.angle_alpha   90.00
_cell.angle_beta   90.00
_cell.angle_gamma   90.00
#
_symmetry.space_group_name_H-M   'P 1'
#
loop_
_entity.id
_entity.type
_entity.pdbx_description
1 polymer ?
#
loop_
_entity_poly.entity_id
_entity_poly.type
_entity_poly.pdbx_seq_one_letter_code
_entity_poly.pdbx_strand_id
1 'polypeptide(L)'
;MTDSFDLSRYFARIGYDGPAEPTLDVLRRLHLLHPQAIPFENLNPLTGARVALDLPAVVDKLVARRRGGYCFELNKLFYTALTRIGFRVTPLIARVRWMRPPEVVTAQTHMLLRIDLDGAVWLADIGFGSATLTAPLRFAPDERQLTPHGAFRVVAAPVADEFDMQCEAPDGWLTTYRFSLKPAEWIDYDAANWFTSTYPESVFVNDLIACRVLPDGRAALFNTALTLRDASGAGRTVTLDNAADWSACLRDTIGIDTTGFDLDALFARVAARPGR
;
A
#
# COMPACT_ATOMS: atom_id res chain seq x y z
N MET A 1 -20.54 16.61 16.62
CA MET A 1 -19.66 15.47 16.26
C MET A 1 -18.39 16.09 15.69
N THR A 2 -17.31 16.05 16.47
CA THR A 2 -16.00 16.53 16.02
C THR A 2 -15.56 15.72 14.80
N ASP A 3 -15.15 16.41 13.74
CA ASP A 3 -14.60 15.80 12.53
C ASP A 3 -13.45 14.86 12.95
N SER A 4 -13.60 13.55 12.72
CA SER A 4 -12.62 12.55 13.18
C SER A 4 -11.30 12.65 12.40
N PHE A 5 -11.27 13.42 11.32
CA PHE A 5 -10.10 13.61 10.47
C PHE A 5 -9.65 15.08 10.46
N ASP A 6 -8.48 15.32 11.04
CA ASP A 6 -7.80 16.61 11.00
C ASP A 6 -6.70 16.57 9.94
N LEU A 7 -6.89 17.34 8.87
CA LEU A 7 -5.95 17.40 7.74
C LEU A 7 -4.55 17.88 8.17
N SER A 8 -4.47 18.77 9.16
CA SER A 8 -3.19 19.28 9.67
C SER A 8 -2.38 18.21 10.39
N ARG A 9 -3.05 17.34 11.16
CA ARG A 9 -2.41 16.19 11.83
C ARG A 9 -1.95 15.15 10.83
N TYR A 10 -2.71 14.92 9.76
CA TYR A 10 -2.30 14.06 8.66
C TYR A 10 -1.06 14.63 7.93
N PHE A 11 -1.06 15.93 7.59
CA PHE A 11 0.08 16.61 6.99
C PHE A 11 1.34 16.52 7.86
N ALA A 12 1.21 16.79 9.16
CA ALA A 12 2.31 16.60 10.11
C ALA A 12 2.81 15.16 10.15
N ARG A 13 1.89 14.16 10.07
CA ARG A 13 2.25 12.74 10.07
C ARG A 13 3.09 12.33 8.86
N ILE A 14 2.82 12.92 7.70
CA ILE A 14 3.54 12.62 6.45
C ILE A 14 4.68 13.61 6.14
N GLY A 15 4.87 14.64 6.97
CA GLY A 15 5.87 15.68 6.73
C GLY A 15 5.54 16.61 5.57
N TYR A 16 4.25 16.85 5.31
CA TYR A 16 3.80 17.82 4.31
C TYR A 16 3.51 19.18 4.94
N ASP A 17 4.00 20.24 4.32
CA ASP A 17 3.91 21.63 4.79
C ASP A 17 3.37 22.59 3.71
N GLY A 18 2.93 22.04 2.58
CA GLY A 18 2.45 22.80 1.43
C GLY A 18 0.96 23.16 1.48
N PRO A 19 0.45 23.79 0.41
CA PRO A 19 -0.94 24.23 0.34
C PRO A 19 -1.92 23.04 0.21
N ALA A 20 -3.12 23.21 0.74
CA ALA A 20 -4.23 22.26 0.59
C ALA A 20 -5.10 22.63 -0.63
N GLU A 21 -4.50 22.63 -1.82
CA GLU A 21 -5.19 22.93 -3.08
C GLU A 21 -5.26 21.68 -3.98
N PRO A 22 -6.36 21.46 -4.72
CA PRO A 22 -6.52 20.26 -5.54
C PRO A 22 -5.76 20.38 -6.87
N THR A 23 -4.43 20.44 -6.81
CA THR A 23 -3.54 20.54 -7.99
C THR A 23 -2.71 19.26 -8.17
N LEU A 24 -2.20 19.05 -9.38
CA LEU A 24 -1.38 17.86 -9.68
C LEU A 24 -0.09 17.81 -8.85
N ASP A 25 0.51 18.97 -8.57
CA ASP A 25 1.73 19.06 -7.77
C ASP A 25 1.47 18.69 -6.30
N VAL A 26 0.33 19.12 -5.74
CA VAL A 26 -0.11 18.68 -4.41
C VAL A 26 -0.35 17.17 -4.41
N LEU A 27 -1.07 16.64 -5.39
CA LEU A 27 -1.32 15.20 -5.50
C LEU A 27 -0.02 14.39 -5.55
N ARG A 28 0.95 14.81 -6.37
CA ARG A 28 2.27 14.18 -6.48
C ARG A 28 3.04 14.20 -5.16
N ARG A 29 3.08 15.35 -4.48
CA ARG A 29 3.78 15.49 -3.19
C ARG A 29 3.16 14.58 -2.13
N LEU A 30 1.83 14.59 -1.99
CA LEU A 30 1.15 13.75 -1.01
C LEU A 30 1.30 12.26 -1.31
N HIS A 31 1.23 11.88 -2.60
CA HIS A 31 1.38 10.50 -3.07
C HIS A 31 2.77 9.92 -2.78
N LEU A 32 3.81 10.74 -2.89
CA LEU A 32 5.18 10.35 -2.55
C LEU A 32 5.41 10.29 -1.03
N LEU A 33 4.99 11.33 -0.30
CA LEU A 33 5.29 11.48 1.14
C LEU A 33 4.56 10.45 2.01
N HIS A 34 3.32 10.09 1.66
CA HIS A 34 2.55 9.15 2.47
C HIS A 34 3.25 7.79 2.64
N PRO A 35 3.59 7.03 1.58
CA PRO A 35 4.24 5.72 1.73
C PRO A 35 5.69 5.80 2.25
N GLN A 36 6.31 7.00 2.28
CA GLN A 36 7.59 7.23 2.97
C GLN A 36 7.42 7.40 4.48
N ALA A 37 6.29 7.93 4.93
CA ALA A 37 6.05 8.23 6.33
C ALA A 37 5.21 7.18 7.06
N ILE A 38 4.21 6.61 6.38
CA ILE A 38 3.27 5.62 6.92
C ILE A 38 3.53 4.30 6.19
N PRO A 39 4.12 3.29 6.86
CA PRO A 39 4.50 2.06 6.22
C PRO A 39 3.29 1.18 5.88
N PHE A 40 3.50 0.29 4.92
CA PHE A 40 2.64 -0.86 4.73
C PHE A 40 2.97 -1.91 5.79
N GLU A 41 1.96 -2.48 6.46
CA GLU A 41 2.14 -3.59 7.39
C GLU A 41 0.85 -4.37 7.63
N ASN A 42 1.00 -5.61 8.10
CA ASN A 42 -0.11 -6.52 8.40
C ASN A 42 -0.01 -7.12 9.81
N LEU A 43 0.54 -6.41 10.80
CA LEU A 43 0.72 -6.95 12.15
C LEU A 43 -0.62 -7.29 12.82
N ASN A 44 -1.69 -6.53 12.54
CA ASN A 44 -3.03 -6.83 13.07
C ASN A 44 -3.56 -8.20 12.59
N PRO A 45 -3.71 -8.47 11.28
CA PRO A 45 -4.18 -9.78 10.83
C PRO A 45 -3.18 -10.90 11.19
N LEU A 46 -1.88 -10.61 11.22
CA LEU A 46 -0.88 -11.57 11.69
C LEU A 46 -1.15 -11.99 13.14
N THR A 47 -1.50 -11.08 14.05
CA THR A 47 -1.86 -11.42 15.45
C THR A 47 -3.31 -11.81 15.66
N GLY A 48 -4.12 -11.88 14.59
CA GLY A 48 -5.57 -12.12 14.69
C GLY A 48 -6.36 -10.93 15.25
N ALA A 49 -5.73 -9.77 15.40
CA ALA A 49 -6.41 -8.55 15.79
C ALA A 49 -7.28 -8.02 14.64
N ARG A 50 -8.43 -7.43 14.99
CA ARG A 50 -9.35 -6.83 14.01
C ARG A 50 -8.65 -5.75 13.19
N VAL A 51 -8.91 -5.75 11.88
CA VAL A 51 -8.60 -4.63 10.99
C VAL A 51 -9.86 -3.79 10.81
N ALA A 52 -9.91 -2.64 11.49
CA ALA A 52 -11.06 -1.75 11.49
C ALA A 52 -10.91 -0.72 10.36
N LEU A 53 -11.96 -0.57 9.54
CA LEU A 53 -11.98 0.40 8.45
C LEU A 53 -12.79 1.65 8.76
N ASP A 54 -13.46 1.77 9.92
CA ASP A 54 -14.09 3.05 10.26
C ASP A 54 -13.04 4.16 10.40
N LEU A 55 -13.37 5.36 9.90
CA LEU A 55 -12.40 6.44 9.78
C LEU A 55 -11.74 6.82 11.13
N PRO A 56 -12.46 6.90 12.27
CA PRO A 56 -11.82 7.14 13.56
C PRO A 56 -10.75 6.10 13.91
N ALA A 57 -11.03 4.81 13.72
CA ALA A 57 -10.05 3.75 14.01
C ALA A 57 -8.82 3.81 13.07
N VAL A 58 -9.04 4.10 11.78
CA VAL A 58 -7.95 4.27 10.80
C VAL A 58 -7.05 5.44 11.18
N VAL A 59 -7.64 6.60 11.52
CA VAL A 59 -6.88 7.80 11.92
C VAL A 59 -6.12 7.55 13.22
N ASP A 60 -6.77 6.97 14.23
CA ASP A 60 -6.11 6.63 15.49
C ASP A 60 -4.89 5.73 15.26
N LYS A 61 -5.04 4.65 14.48
CA LYS A 61 -3.96 3.70 14.19
C LYS A 61 -2.81 4.36 13.41
N LEU A 62 -3.09 4.92 12.24
CA LEU A 62 -2.05 5.36 11.29
C LEU A 62 -1.42 6.70 11.70
N VAL A 63 -2.20 7.60 12.30
CA VAL A 63 -1.76 8.97 12.64
C VAL A 63 -1.37 9.08 14.12
N ALA A 64 -2.27 8.76 15.05
CA ALA A 64 -2.01 8.99 16.48
C ALA A 64 -1.03 7.96 17.07
N ARG A 65 -1.25 6.67 16.82
CA ARG A 65 -0.37 5.58 17.25
C ARG A 65 0.79 5.31 16.30
N ARG A 66 0.91 6.09 15.22
CA ARG A 66 2.02 6.06 14.25
C ARG A 66 2.31 4.67 13.68
N ARG A 67 1.30 3.79 13.62
CA ARG A 67 1.39 2.47 12.98
C ARG A 67 1.26 2.60 11.47
N GLY A 68 1.47 1.47 10.78
CA GLY A 68 1.10 1.33 9.39
C GLY A 68 -0.27 0.69 9.22
N GLY A 69 -0.57 0.31 7.99
CA GLY A 69 -1.71 -0.53 7.63
C GLY A 69 -1.51 -1.14 6.26
N TYR A 70 -2.50 -1.87 5.77
CA TYR A 70 -2.48 -2.35 4.39
C TYR A 70 -3.40 -1.52 3.48
N CYS A 71 -3.62 -1.99 2.25
CA CYS A 71 -4.26 -1.21 1.19
C CYS A 71 -5.56 -0.51 1.60
N PHE A 72 -6.47 -1.18 2.30
CA PHE A 72 -7.77 -0.60 2.69
C PHE A 72 -7.62 0.54 3.70
N GLU A 73 -6.71 0.41 4.67
CA GLU A 73 -6.48 1.45 5.68
C GLU A 73 -5.75 2.66 5.07
N LEU A 74 -4.68 2.40 4.31
CA LEU A 74 -3.84 3.42 3.70
C LEU A 74 -4.62 4.23 2.65
N ASN A 75 -5.24 3.55 1.67
CA ASN A 75 -5.97 4.23 0.61
C ASN A 75 -7.29 4.86 1.12
N LYS A 76 -7.89 4.40 2.23
CA LYS A 76 -9.02 5.10 2.87
C LYS A 76 -8.59 6.39 3.56
N LEU A 77 -7.46 6.38 4.27
CA LEU A 77 -6.90 7.61 4.85
C LEU A 77 -6.56 8.62 3.74
N PHE A 78 -5.97 8.15 2.66
CA PHE A 78 -5.61 8.99 1.51
C PHE A 78 -6.83 9.52 0.76
N TYR A 79 -7.84 8.67 0.51
CA TYR A 79 -9.14 9.10 -0.03
C TYR A 79 -9.73 10.25 0.79
N THR A 80 -9.73 10.11 2.12
CA THR A 80 -10.28 11.11 3.03
C THR A 80 -9.52 12.43 2.94
N ALA A 81 -8.18 12.37 2.95
CA ALA A 81 -7.33 13.54 2.80
C ALA A 81 -7.57 14.26 1.46
N LEU A 82 -7.55 13.53 0.34
CA LEU A 82 -7.76 14.09 -0.98
C LEU A 82 -9.16 14.70 -1.15
N THR A 83 -10.20 14.02 -0.66
CA THR A 83 -11.57 14.55 -0.67
C THR A 83 -11.68 15.83 0.16
N ARG A 84 -10.99 15.89 1.32
CA ARG A 84 -10.98 17.07 2.19
C ARG A 84 -10.27 18.27 1.56
N ILE A 85 -9.24 18.02 0.75
CA ILE A 85 -8.54 19.05 -0.06
C ILE A 85 -9.42 19.54 -1.23
N GLY A 86 -10.43 18.76 -1.64
CA GLY A 86 -11.35 19.12 -2.72
C GLY A 86 -11.08 18.40 -4.05
N PHE A 87 -10.24 17.35 -4.06
CA PHE A 87 -10.12 16.49 -5.23
C PHE A 87 -11.42 15.70 -5.45
N ARG A 88 -11.75 15.45 -6.72
CA ARG A 88 -12.79 14.49 -7.10
C ARG A 88 -12.19 13.08 -7.12
N VAL A 89 -12.53 12.28 -6.12
CA VAL A 89 -11.96 10.94 -5.93
C VAL A 89 -13.02 9.86 -6.07
N THR A 90 -12.74 8.83 -6.87
CA THR A 90 -13.56 7.63 -7.00
C THR A 90 -12.77 6.42 -6.49
N PRO A 91 -13.26 5.72 -5.45
CA PRO A 91 -12.59 4.53 -4.95
C PRO A 91 -12.85 3.32 -5.88
N LEU A 92 -11.81 2.53 -6.16
CA LEU A 92 -11.85 1.36 -7.03
C LEU A 92 -11.32 0.12 -6.29
N ILE A 93 -11.76 -1.06 -6.74
CA ILE A 93 -11.31 -2.35 -6.20
C ILE A 93 -10.66 -3.22 -7.29
N ALA A 94 -9.61 -3.94 -6.92
CA ALA A 94 -8.74 -4.66 -7.82
C ALA A 94 -8.41 -6.08 -7.33
N ARG A 95 -8.04 -6.94 -8.28
CA ARG A 95 -7.53 -8.30 -8.06
C ARG A 95 -6.00 -8.25 -8.06
N VAL A 96 -5.37 -8.70 -6.98
CA VAL A 96 -3.89 -8.78 -6.90
C VAL A 96 -3.40 -9.86 -7.87
N ARG A 97 -2.50 -9.50 -8.79
CA ARG A 97 -1.86 -10.40 -9.77
C ARG A 97 -0.37 -10.60 -9.52
N TRP A 98 0.19 -9.89 -8.55
CA TRP A 98 1.60 -9.94 -8.19
C TRP A 98 2.07 -11.36 -7.87
N MET A 99 3.07 -11.82 -8.63
CA MET A 99 3.65 -13.16 -8.52
C MET A 99 2.59 -14.28 -8.62
N ARG A 100 1.51 -14.04 -9.36
CA ARG A 100 0.47 -15.05 -9.62
C ARG A 100 0.53 -15.52 -11.06
N PRO A 101 0.36 -16.83 -11.30
CA PRO A 101 0.22 -17.34 -12.66
C PRO A 101 -0.96 -16.67 -13.42
N PRO A 102 -0.85 -16.49 -14.75
CA PRO A 102 -1.90 -15.85 -15.56
C PRO A 102 -3.28 -16.52 -15.46
N GLU A 103 -3.32 -17.83 -15.28
CA GLU A 103 -4.52 -18.66 -15.19
C GLU A 103 -5.25 -18.58 -13.84
N VAL A 104 -4.56 -18.12 -12.78
CA VAL A 104 -5.16 -18.02 -11.44
C VAL A 104 -6.05 -16.80 -11.34
N VAL A 105 -7.33 -17.03 -11.07
CA VAL A 105 -8.27 -15.97 -10.70
C VAL A 105 -8.12 -15.67 -9.22
N THR A 106 -7.79 -14.42 -8.89
CA THR A 106 -7.65 -13.95 -7.50
C THR A 106 -8.86 -13.13 -7.07
N ALA A 107 -9.18 -13.09 -5.78
CA ALA A 107 -10.26 -12.28 -5.25
C ALA A 107 -9.98 -10.76 -5.40
N GLN A 108 -11.03 -9.95 -5.29
CA GLN A 108 -10.91 -8.50 -5.23
C GLN A 108 -10.48 -8.09 -3.81
N THR A 109 -9.19 -7.87 -3.61
CA THR A 109 -8.57 -7.66 -2.29
C THR A 109 -7.63 -6.48 -2.26
N HIS A 110 -7.72 -5.58 -3.23
CA HIS A 110 -6.88 -4.38 -3.29
C HIS A 110 -7.71 -3.15 -3.59
N MET A 111 -7.39 -2.04 -2.93
CA MET A 111 -8.03 -0.74 -3.13
C MET A 111 -7.07 0.18 -3.86
N LEU A 112 -7.58 0.94 -4.82
CA LEU A 112 -6.88 2.05 -5.45
C LEU A 112 -7.85 3.22 -5.69
N LEU A 113 -7.32 4.38 -6.04
CA LEU A 113 -8.12 5.59 -6.25
C LEU A 113 -7.99 6.09 -7.67
N ARG A 114 -9.13 6.48 -8.24
CA ARG A 114 -9.22 7.33 -9.42
C ARG A 114 -9.41 8.78 -8.99
N ILE A 115 -8.68 9.70 -9.61
CA ILE A 115 -8.80 11.14 -9.40
C ILE A 115 -9.10 11.79 -10.75
N ASP A 116 -10.19 12.55 -10.82
CA ASP A 116 -10.51 13.40 -11.98
C ASP A 116 -9.96 14.81 -11.71
N LEU A 117 -9.00 15.25 -12.52
CA LEU A 117 -8.28 16.52 -12.32
C LEU A 117 -7.87 17.11 -13.66
N ASP A 118 -8.17 18.39 -13.87
CA ASP A 118 -7.79 19.18 -15.06
C ASP A 118 -8.15 18.49 -16.39
N GLY A 119 -9.33 17.87 -16.45
CA GLY A 119 -9.83 17.15 -17.64
C GLY A 119 -9.16 15.79 -17.91
N ALA A 120 -8.29 15.33 -17.01
CA ALA A 120 -7.62 14.05 -17.10
C ALA A 120 -8.01 13.11 -15.94
N VAL A 121 -7.88 11.81 -16.20
CA VAL A 121 -8.03 10.76 -15.20
C VAL A 121 -6.65 10.36 -14.69
N TRP A 122 -6.49 10.34 -13.38
CA TRP A 122 -5.28 9.91 -12.69
C TRP A 122 -5.58 8.71 -11.79
N LEU A 123 -4.64 7.77 -11.69
CA LEU A 123 -4.67 6.64 -10.79
C LEU A 123 -3.66 6.88 -9.66
N ALA A 124 -4.12 6.70 -8.43
CA ALA A 124 -3.28 6.79 -7.26
C ALA A 124 -3.45 5.55 -6.37
N ASP A 125 -2.32 5.00 -5.96
CA ASP A 125 -2.29 3.88 -5.02
C ASP A 125 -1.04 3.98 -4.14
N ILE A 126 -1.26 4.21 -2.86
CA ILE A 126 -0.20 4.26 -1.83
C ILE A 126 -0.19 3.01 -0.94
N GLY A 127 -1.00 2.01 -1.29
CA GLY A 127 -1.36 0.91 -0.41
C GLY A 127 -0.94 -0.47 -0.89
N PHE A 128 -0.21 -0.61 -2.00
CA PHE A 128 0.15 -1.93 -2.54
C PHE A 128 1.33 -2.63 -1.84
N GLY A 129 2.07 -1.90 -1.00
CA GLY A 129 3.27 -2.42 -0.34
C GLY A 129 4.52 -2.36 -1.23
N SER A 130 5.15 -3.50 -1.50
CA SER A 130 6.52 -3.55 -2.08
C SER A 130 6.66 -2.91 -3.46
N ALA A 131 5.57 -2.85 -4.23
CA ALA A 131 5.52 -2.24 -5.56
C ALA A 131 4.49 -1.09 -5.63
N THR A 132 4.19 -0.43 -4.50
CA THR A 132 3.24 0.70 -4.49
C THR A 132 3.71 1.84 -5.37
N LEU A 133 2.78 2.56 -5.99
CA LEU A 133 3.12 3.76 -6.76
C LEU A 133 3.75 4.80 -5.84
N THR A 134 4.61 5.66 -6.39
CA THR A 134 5.18 6.82 -5.67
C THR A 134 4.96 8.14 -6.42
N ALA A 135 4.07 8.11 -7.41
CA ALA A 135 3.47 9.24 -8.06
C ALA A 135 2.11 8.79 -8.63
N PRO A 136 1.12 9.68 -8.75
CA PRO A 136 -0.09 9.38 -9.50
C PRO A 136 0.28 9.13 -10.97
N LEU A 137 -0.37 8.15 -11.60
CA LEU A 137 -0.21 7.87 -13.02
C LEU A 137 -1.39 8.43 -13.79
N ARG A 138 -1.15 9.03 -14.95
CA ARG A 138 -2.24 9.38 -15.85
C ARG A 138 -2.83 8.08 -16.40
N PHE A 139 -4.15 8.00 -16.49
CA PHE A 139 -4.81 6.90 -17.20
C PHE A 139 -4.62 7.09 -18.71
N ALA A 140 -3.51 6.55 -19.19
CA ALA A 140 -3.08 6.56 -20.58
C ALA A 140 -2.59 5.13 -20.90
N PRO A 141 -3.46 4.26 -21.43
CA PRO A 141 -3.10 2.90 -21.75
C PRO A 141 -1.85 2.81 -22.63
N ASP A 142 -1.02 1.79 -22.39
CA ASP A 142 0.24 1.46 -23.05
C ASP A 142 1.39 2.48 -22.86
N GLU A 143 1.13 3.64 -22.26
CA GLU A 143 2.15 4.64 -21.99
C GLU A 143 3.03 4.25 -20.80
N ARG A 144 4.34 4.08 -21.06
CA ARG A 144 5.36 3.96 -20.03
C ARG A 144 5.52 5.29 -19.29
N GLN A 145 5.19 5.32 -18.01
CA GLN A 145 5.25 6.51 -17.16
C GLN A 145 6.26 6.32 -16.02
N LEU A 146 7.14 7.30 -15.85
CA LEU A 146 8.14 7.30 -14.78
C LEU A 146 7.54 7.79 -13.45
N THR A 147 7.84 7.07 -12.38
CA THR A 147 7.66 7.52 -11.00
C THR A 147 9.04 7.66 -10.33
N PRO A 148 9.14 8.30 -9.16
CA PRO A 148 10.40 8.38 -8.43
C PRO A 148 11.09 7.03 -8.15
N HIS A 149 10.34 5.92 -8.12
CA HIS A 149 10.86 4.59 -7.76
C HIS A 149 10.49 3.52 -8.80
N GLY A 150 10.65 3.86 -10.08
CA GLY A 150 10.48 2.94 -11.21
C GLY A 150 9.39 3.35 -12.19
N ALA A 151 9.38 2.69 -13.35
CA ALA A 151 8.39 2.92 -14.37
C ALA A 151 7.17 2.01 -14.19
N PHE A 152 6.01 2.54 -14.55
CA PHE A 152 4.75 1.83 -14.55
C PHE A 152 4.01 2.07 -15.86
N ARG A 153 3.05 1.21 -16.16
CA ARG A 153 2.09 1.41 -17.24
C ARG A 153 0.77 0.76 -16.90
N VAL A 154 -0.28 1.21 -17.56
CA VAL A 154 -1.58 0.57 -17.57
C VAL A 154 -1.77 -0.06 -18.94
N VAL A 155 -2.16 -1.33 -19.01
CA VAL A 155 -2.48 -2.01 -20.28
C VAL A 155 -3.87 -2.63 -20.22
N ALA A 156 -4.48 -2.86 -21.37
CA ALA A 156 -5.72 -3.63 -21.42
C ALA A 156 -5.48 -5.05 -20.86
N ALA A 157 -6.39 -5.52 -20.01
CA ALA A 157 -6.36 -6.89 -19.53
C ALA A 157 -6.94 -7.85 -20.59
N PRO A 158 -6.71 -9.17 -20.49
CA PRO A 158 -7.37 -10.19 -21.31
C PRO A 158 -8.89 -10.30 -21.09
N VAL A 159 -9.46 -9.52 -20.17
CA VAL A 159 -10.89 -9.46 -19.87
C VAL A 159 -11.38 -8.09 -20.32
N ALA A 160 -12.53 -8.06 -21.00
CA ALA A 160 -13.13 -6.82 -21.48
C ALA A 160 -13.34 -5.82 -20.33
N ASP A 161 -13.07 -4.54 -20.59
CA ASP A 161 -13.24 -3.41 -19.66
C ASP A 161 -12.42 -3.50 -18.35
N GLU A 162 -11.39 -4.37 -18.32
CA GLU A 162 -10.41 -4.44 -17.25
C GLU A 162 -9.01 -4.02 -17.74
N PHE A 163 -8.20 -3.56 -16.80
CA PHE A 163 -6.85 -3.06 -17.02
C PHE A 163 -5.88 -3.72 -16.05
N ASP A 164 -4.68 -4.02 -16.53
CA ASP A 164 -3.56 -4.48 -15.73
C ASP A 164 -2.63 -3.29 -15.45
N MET A 165 -2.42 -2.99 -14.16
CA MET A 165 -1.32 -2.14 -13.72
C MET A 165 -0.04 -2.96 -13.73
N GLN A 166 1.01 -2.46 -14.37
CA GLN A 166 2.29 -3.14 -14.48
C GLN A 166 3.42 -2.24 -14.01
N CYS A 167 4.39 -2.82 -13.30
CA CYS A 167 5.67 -2.19 -13.03
C CYS A 167 6.76 -2.78 -13.92
N GLU A 168 7.73 -1.96 -14.28
CA GLU A 168 8.91 -2.39 -15.02
C GLU A 168 9.88 -3.14 -14.09
N ALA A 169 10.43 -4.24 -14.59
CA ALA A 169 11.45 -5.06 -13.97
C ALA A 169 12.55 -5.39 -15.02
N PRO A 170 13.73 -5.91 -14.62
CA PRO A 170 14.82 -6.20 -15.56
C PRO A 170 14.42 -7.11 -16.73
N ASP A 171 13.57 -8.11 -16.47
CA ASP A 171 13.13 -9.09 -17.46
C ASP A 171 11.80 -8.72 -18.15
N GLY A 172 11.35 -7.46 -18.00
CA GLY A 172 10.12 -6.95 -18.61
C GLY A 172 9.09 -6.48 -17.59
N TRP A 173 7.80 -6.60 -17.94
CA TRP A 173 6.72 -6.02 -17.17
C TRP A 173 6.07 -7.04 -16.24
N LEU A 174 5.93 -6.69 -14.96
CA LEU A 174 5.24 -7.52 -13.97
C LEU A 174 3.89 -6.89 -13.62
N THR A 175 2.83 -7.70 -13.64
CA THR A 175 1.48 -7.23 -13.30
C THR A 175 1.32 -7.16 -11.79
N THR A 176 1.00 -5.98 -11.27
CA THR A 176 0.71 -5.77 -9.84
C THR A 176 -0.72 -6.19 -9.54
N TYR A 177 -1.69 -5.58 -10.21
CA TYR A 177 -3.11 -5.83 -10.01
C TYR A 177 -3.93 -5.54 -11.26
N ARG A 178 -5.10 -6.17 -11.31
CA ARG A 178 -6.12 -6.00 -12.35
C ARG A 178 -7.34 -5.28 -11.80
N PHE A 179 -7.85 -4.28 -12.51
CA PHE A 179 -8.97 -3.45 -12.06
C PHE A 179 -9.88 -3.04 -13.22
N SER A 180 -11.09 -2.58 -12.90
CA SER A 180 -11.94 -1.83 -13.83
C SER A 180 -12.14 -0.41 -13.31
N LEU A 181 -12.70 0.48 -14.14
CA LEU A 181 -13.03 1.85 -13.72
C LEU A 181 -14.37 1.97 -12.99
N LYS A 182 -15.01 0.84 -12.66
CA LYS A 182 -16.27 0.82 -11.92
C LYS A 182 -16.02 1.26 -10.47
N PRO A 183 -16.77 2.25 -9.95
CA PRO A 183 -16.72 2.61 -8.53
C PRO A 183 -17.02 1.40 -7.65
N ALA A 184 -16.28 1.26 -6.56
CA ALA A 184 -16.58 0.31 -5.50
C ALA A 184 -17.22 1.03 -4.31
N GLU A 185 -18.11 0.34 -3.61
CA GLU A 185 -18.80 0.88 -2.44
C GLU A 185 -18.02 0.56 -1.17
N TRP A 186 -18.21 1.35 -0.10
CA TRP A 186 -17.47 1.14 1.15
C TRP A 186 -17.65 -0.26 1.76
N ILE A 187 -18.85 -0.83 1.61
CA ILE A 187 -19.18 -2.18 2.09
C ILE A 187 -18.41 -3.28 1.34
N ASP A 188 -18.02 -3.04 0.09
CA ASP A 188 -17.21 -3.99 -0.69
C ASP A 188 -15.83 -4.15 -0.05
N TYR A 189 -15.27 -3.04 0.48
CA TYR A 189 -14.01 -3.09 1.21
C TYR A 189 -14.14 -3.78 2.56
N ASP A 190 -15.26 -3.66 3.28
CA ASP A 190 -15.45 -4.39 4.53
C ASP A 190 -15.45 -5.91 4.29
N ALA A 191 -16.14 -6.37 3.24
CA ALA A 191 -16.14 -7.78 2.83
C ALA A 191 -14.74 -8.25 2.39
N ALA A 192 -14.06 -7.47 1.55
CA ALA A 192 -12.70 -7.78 1.09
C ALA A 192 -11.68 -7.76 2.23
N ASN A 193 -11.81 -6.82 3.18
CA ASN A 193 -10.98 -6.70 4.39
C ASN A 193 -11.18 -7.89 5.32
N TRP A 194 -12.43 -8.33 5.53
CA TRP A 194 -12.71 -9.54 6.30
C TRP A 194 -12.04 -10.75 5.69
N PHE A 195 -12.22 -10.98 4.38
CA PHE A 195 -11.55 -12.07 3.66
C PHE A 195 -10.02 -11.96 3.81
N THR A 196 -9.45 -10.79 3.53
CA THR A 196 -8.01 -10.56 3.55
C THR A 196 -7.40 -10.74 4.95
N SER A 197 -8.11 -10.35 6.01
CA SER A 197 -7.61 -10.36 7.39
C SER A 197 -7.95 -11.62 8.20
N THR A 198 -8.83 -12.49 7.70
CA THR A 198 -9.31 -13.65 8.46
C THR A 198 -9.31 -14.97 7.68
N TYR A 199 -9.29 -14.94 6.34
CA TYR A 199 -9.28 -16.17 5.56
C TYR A 199 -8.03 -17.00 5.91
N PRO A 200 -8.18 -18.29 6.32
CA PRO A 200 -7.07 -19.07 6.86
C PRO A 200 -5.88 -19.24 5.91
N GLU A 201 -6.05 -19.11 4.59
CA GLU A 201 -4.95 -19.20 3.62
C GLU A 201 -4.46 -17.83 3.11
N SER A 202 -5.03 -16.73 3.64
CA SER A 202 -4.56 -15.39 3.31
C SER A 202 -3.09 -15.26 3.68
N VAL A 203 -2.28 -14.71 2.77
CA VAL A 203 -0.88 -14.38 3.04
C VAL A 203 -0.78 -13.39 4.20
N PHE A 204 -1.75 -12.49 4.36
CA PHE A 204 -1.74 -11.49 5.42
C PHE A 204 -2.06 -12.06 6.81
N VAL A 205 -2.62 -13.26 6.89
CA VAL A 205 -2.86 -13.97 8.16
C VAL A 205 -1.65 -14.81 8.55
N ASN A 206 -0.93 -15.35 7.57
CA ASN A 206 0.08 -16.38 7.81
C ASN A 206 1.53 -15.90 7.71
N ASP A 207 1.78 -14.84 6.96
CA ASP A 207 3.11 -14.32 6.66
C ASP A 207 3.18 -12.83 7.03
N LEU A 208 4.32 -12.38 7.57
CA LEU A 208 4.55 -10.95 7.79
C LEU A 208 4.88 -10.29 6.45
N ILE A 209 4.23 -9.16 6.18
CA ILE A 209 4.56 -8.25 5.09
C ILE A 209 4.65 -6.85 5.68
N ALA A 210 5.84 -6.26 5.62
CA ALA A 210 6.06 -4.89 6.05
C ALA A 210 6.92 -4.14 5.02
N CYS A 211 6.44 -3.02 4.50
CA CYS A 211 7.13 -2.28 3.44
C CYS A 211 7.18 -0.79 3.74
N ARG A 212 8.24 -0.14 3.27
CA ARG A 212 8.38 1.32 3.31
C ARG A 212 9.08 1.83 2.07
N VAL A 213 8.57 2.92 1.51
CA VAL A 213 9.29 3.68 0.49
C VAL A 213 10.36 4.51 1.20
N LEU A 214 11.59 4.43 0.72
CA LEU A 214 12.72 5.22 1.22
C LEU A 214 12.97 6.38 0.24
N PRO A 215 13.77 7.40 0.59
CA PRO A 215 14.09 8.49 -0.35
C PRO A 215 14.78 8.02 -1.64
N ASP A 216 15.57 6.95 -1.55
CA ASP A 216 16.43 6.41 -2.61
C ASP A 216 16.04 5.00 -3.06
N GLY A 217 14.90 4.48 -2.59
CA GLY A 217 14.57 3.08 -2.78
C GLY A 217 13.34 2.59 -2.01
N ARG A 218 13.34 1.30 -1.70
CA ARG A 218 12.26 0.59 -1.03
C ARG A 218 12.83 -0.47 -0.10
N ALA A 219 12.23 -0.58 1.08
CA ALA A 219 12.42 -1.71 1.98
C ALA A 219 11.15 -2.58 1.98
N ALA A 220 11.33 -3.90 1.84
CA ALA A 220 10.26 -4.88 1.96
C ALA A 220 10.75 -6.05 2.82
N LEU A 221 10.13 -6.23 3.98
CA LEU A 221 10.35 -7.36 4.87
C LEU A 221 9.21 -8.36 4.65
N PHE A 222 9.56 -9.54 4.16
CA PHE A 222 8.66 -10.67 4.03
C PHE A 222 9.13 -11.80 4.96
N ASN A 223 8.34 -12.10 5.99
CA ASN A 223 8.77 -12.96 7.11
C ASN A 223 10.12 -12.48 7.69
N THR A 224 11.21 -13.20 7.42
CA THR A 224 12.57 -12.87 7.87
C THR A 224 13.46 -12.29 6.76
N ALA A 225 12.99 -12.27 5.51
CA ALA A 225 13.75 -11.79 4.37
C ALA A 225 13.52 -10.28 4.15
N LEU A 226 14.55 -9.47 4.38
CA LEU A 226 14.55 -8.05 4.07
C LEU A 226 15.15 -7.84 2.68
N THR A 227 14.33 -7.35 1.76
CA THR A 227 14.77 -6.87 0.45
C THR A 227 14.87 -5.35 0.46
N LEU A 228 16.05 -4.82 0.13
CA LEU A 228 16.27 -3.41 -0.15
C LEU A 228 16.47 -3.26 -1.65
N ARG A 229 15.67 -2.41 -2.29
CA ARG A 229 15.81 -2.06 -3.71
C ARG A 229 16.08 -0.57 -3.84
N ASP A 230 17.02 -0.18 -4.68
CA ASP A 230 17.21 1.21 -5.04
C ASP A 230 16.17 1.66 -6.09
N ALA A 231 16.20 2.95 -6.45
CA ALA A 231 15.31 3.53 -7.45
C ALA A 231 15.51 2.98 -8.88
N SER A 232 16.65 2.34 -9.17
CA SER A 232 16.92 1.68 -10.46
C SER A 232 16.31 0.27 -10.55
N GLY A 233 15.84 -0.26 -9.42
CA GLY A 233 15.27 -1.60 -9.31
C GLY A 233 16.29 -2.68 -8.93
N ALA A 234 17.59 -2.34 -8.85
CA ALA A 234 18.60 -3.23 -8.30
C ALA A 234 18.35 -3.40 -6.79
N GLY A 235 18.55 -4.61 -6.28
CA GLY A 235 18.29 -4.88 -4.88
C GLY A 235 19.09 -6.03 -4.31
N ARG A 236 19.18 -6.03 -2.98
CA ARG A 236 19.77 -7.10 -2.19
C ARG A 236 18.74 -7.62 -1.21
N THR A 237 18.73 -8.94 -1.01
CA THR A 237 17.94 -9.59 0.03
C THR A 237 18.88 -10.13 1.09
N VAL A 238 18.56 -9.86 2.35
CA VAL A 238 19.25 -10.43 3.52
C VAL A 238 18.22 -11.12 4.41
N THR A 239 18.58 -12.27 4.97
CA THR A 239 17.78 -12.94 5.99
C THR A 239 18.16 -12.38 7.35
N LEU A 240 17.15 -12.06 8.16
CA LEU A 240 17.32 -11.64 9.55
C LEU A 240 17.20 -12.89 10.44
N ASP A 241 18.30 -13.30 11.04
CA ASP A 241 18.43 -14.62 11.67
C ASP A 241 17.98 -14.65 13.14
N ASN A 242 17.70 -13.49 13.74
CA ASN A 242 17.26 -13.39 15.13
C ASN A 242 16.20 -12.30 15.33
N ALA A 243 15.46 -12.43 16.43
CA ALA A 243 14.36 -11.53 16.77
C ALA A 243 14.81 -10.09 17.03
N ALA A 244 16.04 -9.86 17.53
CA ALA A 244 16.54 -8.52 17.81
C ALA A 244 16.75 -7.71 16.52
N ASP A 245 17.43 -8.29 15.52
CA ASP A 245 17.66 -7.66 14.22
C ASP A 245 16.35 -7.48 13.44
N TRP A 246 15.46 -8.47 13.51
CA TRP A 246 14.13 -8.40 12.91
C TRP A 246 13.27 -7.28 13.52
N SER A 247 13.29 -7.17 14.85
CA SER A 247 12.58 -6.11 15.59
C SER A 247 13.16 -4.72 15.31
N ALA A 248 14.49 -4.61 15.23
CA ALA A 248 15.16 -3.37 14.84
C ALA A 248 14.80 -2.99 13.39
N CYS A 249 14.75 -3.94 12.46
CA CYS A 249 14.29 -3.70 11.10
C CYS A 249 12.87 -3.11 11.05
N LEU A 250 11.91 -3.68 11.79
CA LEU A 250 10.54 -3.17 11.84
C LEU A 250 10.46 -1.72 12.34
N ARG A 251 11.23 -1.38 13.38
CA ARG A 251 11.22 -0.03 13.98
C ARG A 251 12.01 0.98 13.16
N ASP A 252 13.24 0.64 12.81
CA ASP A 252 14.22 1.63 12.35
C ASP A 252 14.24 1.73 10.82
N THR A 253 14.10 0.59 10.13
CA THR A 253 14.04 0.56 8.67
C THR A 253 12.61 0.79 8.18
N ILE A 254 11.66 -0.01 8.65
CA ILE A 254 10.26 0.09 8.20
C ILE A 254 9.50 1.21 8.93
N GLY A 255 9.91 1.65 10.11
CA GLY A 255 9.26 2.80 10.77
C GLY A 255 7.94 2.49 11.47
N ILE A 256 7.78 1.28 12.03
CA ILE A 256 6.56 0.84 12.72
C ILE A 256 6.75 0.99 14.24
N ASP A 257 5.80 1.64 14.91
CA ASP A 257 5.68 1.54 16.37
C ASP A 257 5.25 0.11 16.74
N THR A 258 6.13 -0.64 17.39
CA THR A 258 5.89 -2.06 17.74
C THR A 258 5.44 -2.24 19.19
N THR A 259 5.10 -1.15 19.88
CA THR A 259 4.64 -1.20 21.26
C THR A 259 3.39 -2.09 21.40
N GLY A 260 3.44 -3.03 22.34
CA GLY A 260 2.35 -3.96 22.62
C GLY A 260 2.35 -5.26 21.79
N PHE A 261 3.37 -5.49 20.96
CA PHE A 261 3.56 -6.78 20.28
C PHE A 261 4.62 -7.63 20.96
N ASP A 262 4.37 -8.94 21.05
CA ASP A 262 5.38 -9.94 21.39
C ASP A 262 6.21 -10.25 20.13
N LEU A 263 7.28 -9.48 19.93
CA LEU A 263 8.10 -9.57 18.74
C LEU A 263 8.91 -10.88 18.69
N ASP A 264 9.27 -11.45 19.83
CA ASP A 264 9.99 -12.73 19.89
C ASP A 264 9.08 -13.88 19.42
N ALA A 265 7.84 -13.92 19.92
CA ALA A 265 6.85 -14.91 19.47
C ALA A 265 6.50 -14.74 18.00
N LEU A 266 6.36 -13.49 17.52
CA LEU A 266 6.08 -13.21 16.11
C LEU A 266 7.25 -13.63 15.22
N PHE A 267 8.49 -13.31 15.61
CA PHE A 267 9.68 -13.74 14.90
C PHE A 267 9.75 -15.28 14.82
N ALA A 268 9.60 -15.98 15.95
CA ALA A 268 9.62 -17.43 15.99
C ALA A 268 8.57 -18.04 15.05
N ARG A 269 7.36 -17.47 15.01
CA ARG A 269 6.29 -17.90 14.12
C ARG A 269 6.66 -17.71 12.64
N VAL A 270 7.16 -16.54 12.25
CA VAL A 270 7.46 -16.25 10.84
C VAL A 270 8.75 -16.93 10.36
N ALA A 271 9.71 -17.16 11.26
CA ALA A 271 10.93 -17.91 10.97
C ALA A 271 10.65 -19.41 10.76
N ALA A 272 9.62 -19.96 11.40
CA ALA A 272 9.17 -21.34 11.20
C ALA A 272 8.40 -21.55 9.88
N ARG A 273 8.07 -20.47 9.15
CA ARG A 273 7.39 -20.57 7.86
C ARG A 273 8.38 -21.05 6.79
N PRO A 274 8.02 -22.06 5.97
CA PRO A 274 8.84 -22.41 4.82
C PRO A 274 8.92 -21.22 3.87
N GLY A 275 10.12 -20.97 3.31
CA GLY A 275 10.31 -19.96 2.27
C GLY A 275 9.37 -20.25 1.10
N ARG A 276 8.62 -19.22 0.67
CA ARG A 276 7.78 -19.28 -0.53
C ARG A 276 8.57 -18.88 -1.77
#